data_AF-A0A3D3MUJ4-F1
#
_entry.id   AF-A0A3D3MUJ4-F1
#
_cell.length_a   1.000
_cell.length_b   1.000
_cell.length_c   1.000
_cell.angle_alpha   90.00
_cell.angle_beta   90.00
_cell.angle_gamma   90.00
#
_symmetry.space_group_name_H-M   'P 1'
#
loop_
_entity.id
_entity.type
_entity.pdbx_description
1 polymer ?
#
loop_
_entity_poly.entity_id
_entity_poly.type
_entity_poly.pdbx_seq_one_letter_code
_entity_poly.pdbx_strand_id
1 'polypeptide(L)'
;MKKINSIICSLMLSLLLLTSCYNSENREEILKVYNWADYIDENVLTDFPKWYEEQTGRKVRIIFQTFDINEVMLTKIERGHEDYDVVCPSEYIIERMLRKNLLLPIDTCFGKTPNYIRNISP
;
A
#
# COMPACT_ATOMS: atom_id res chain seq x y z
N MET A 1 27.23 39.06 21.57
CA MET A 1 26.48 37.93 22.16
C MET A 1 24.97 38.05 21.90
N LYS A 2 24.27 39.11 22.33
CA LYS A 2 22.80 39.26 22.14
C LYS A 2 22.32 39.19 20.67
N LYS A 3 23.04 39.81 19.73
CA LYS A 3 22.71 39.77 18.28
C LYS A 3 22.90 38.37 17.67
N ILE A 4 23.93 37.64 18.10
CA ILE A 4 24.21 36.28 17.61
C ILE A 4 23.15 35.30 18.13
N ASN A 5 22.76 35.42 19.41
CA ASN A 5 21.68 34.60 19.98
C ASN A 5 20.33 34.90 19.30
N SER A 6 20.06 36.15 18.93
CA SER A 6 18.85 36.51 18.18
C SER A 6 18.82 35.87 16.79
N ILE A 7 19.96 35.81 16.09
CA ILE A 7 20.08 35.20 14.77
C ILE A 7 19.90 33.68 14.85
N ILE A 8 20.50 33.04 15.85
CA ILE A 8 20.36 31.59 16.10
C ILE A 8 18.90 31.23 16.43
N CYS A 9 18.23 32.03 17.26
CA CYS A 9 16.81 31.81 17.57
C CYS A 9 15.91 31.99 16.34
N SER A 10 16.16 32.99 15.48
CA SER A 10 15.39 33.16 14.25
C SER A 10 15.62 32.03 13.25
N LEU A 11 16.85 31.49 13.17
CA LEU A 11 17.17 30.38 12.28
C LEU A 11 16.52 29.07 12.77
N MET A 12 16.54 28.80 14.08
CA MET A 12 15.83 27.66 14.68
C MET A 12 14.31 27.75 14.48
N LEU A 13 13.73 28.95 14.59
CA LEU A 13 12.30 29.17 14.35
C LEU A 13 11.92 28.97 12.87
N SER A 14 12.81 29.34 11.95
CA SER A 14 12.61 29.11 10.51
C SER A 14 12.70 27.63 10.11
N LEU A 15 13.54 26.84 10.79
CA LEU A 15 13.63 25.40 10.58
C LEU A 15 12.37 24.67 11.07
N LEU A 16 11.76 25.14 12.16
CA LEU A 16 10.51 24.56 12.69
C LEU A 16 9.32 24.77 11.74
N LEU A 17 9.27 25.90 11.03
CA LEU A 17 8.20 26.22 10.08
C LEU A 17 8.23 25.39 8.79
N LEU A 18 9.37 24.79 8.43
CA LEU A 18 9.51 23.94 7.24
C LEU A 18 9.04 22.49 7.46
N THR A 19 8.80 22.09 8.71
CA THR A 19 8.37 20.71 9.06
C THR A 19 6.87 20.46 8.87
N SER A 20 6.08 21.50 8.55
CA SER A 20 4.61 21.44 8.59
C SER A 20 3.93 21.03 7.28
N CYS A 21 4.69 20.74 6.21
CA CYS A 21 4.13 20.26 4.94
C CYS A 21 4.46 18.78 4.74
N TYR A 22 4.16 17.92 5.72
CA TYR A 22 4.04 16.50 5.44
C TYR A 22 2.63 16.27 4.89
N ASN A 23 2.52 16.09 3.57
CA ASN A 23 1.28 15.66 2.94
C ASN A 23 0.99 14.24 3.45
N SER A 24 0.26 14.12 4.57
CA SER A 24 -0.22 12.84 5.05
C SER A 24 -1.34 12.41 4.11
N GLU A 25 -0.98 11.72 3.02
CA GLU A 25 -1.99 11.02 2.24
C GLU A 25 -2.75 10.07 3.17
N ASN A 26 -4.07 10.03 3.04
CA ASN A 26 -4.90 9.12 3.83
C ASN A 26 -4.59 7.69 3.39
N ARG A 27 -3.91 6.92 4.26
CA ARG A 27 -3.50 5.53 3.96
C ARG A 27 -4.69 4.62 3.65
N GLU A 28 -5.87 4.92 4.22
CA GLU A 28 -7.11 4.17 3.98
C GLU A 28 -7.65 4.33 2.55
N GLU A 29 -7.21 5.37 1.83
CA GLU A 29 -7.60 5.65 0.45
C GLU A 29 -6.58 5.13 -0.56
N ILE A 30 -5.56 4.39 -0.13
CA ILE A 30 -4.50 3.88 -1.00
C ILE A 30 -4.44 2.37 -0.89
N LEU A 31 -4.49 1.69 -2.04
CA LEU A 31 -4.25 0.27 -2.18
C LEU A 31 -2.92 0.04 -2.90
N LYS A 32 -1.92 -0.46 -2.18
CA LYS A 32 -0.61 -0.82 -2.74
C LYS A 32 -0.60 -2.29 -3.17
N VAL A 33 -0.49 -2.52 -4.47
CA VAL A 33 -0.47 -3.86 -5.07
C VAL A 33 0.92 -4.14 -5.63
N TYR A 34 1.47 -5.32 -5.30
CA TYR A 34 2.74 -5.79 -5.85
C TYR A 34 2.52 -7.11 -6.60
N ASN A 35 2.68 -7.09 -7.92
CA ASN A 35 2.29 -8.21 -8.78
C ASN A 35 3.28 -8.42 -9.94
N TRP A 36 3.10 -9.46 -10.72
CA TRP A 36 3.73 -9.62 -12.02
C TRP A 36 3.17 -8.58 -13.01
N ALA A 37 4.01 -8.13 -13.94
CA ALA A 37 3.61 -7.13 -14.94
C ALA A 37 2.43 -7.60 -15.80
N ASP A 38 2.42 -8.86 -16.21
CA ASP A 38 1.50 -9.37 -17.23
C ASP A 38 0.20 -9.98 -16.64
N TYR A 39 -0.04 -9.82 -15.34
CA TYR A 39 -1.17 -10.45 -14.65
C TYR A 39 -2.46 -9.61 -14.65
N ILE A 40 -2.36 -8.30 -14.86
CA ILE A 40 -3.49 -7.37 -14.77
C ILE A 40 -3.52 -6.49 -16.01
N ASP A 41 -4.70 -6.43 -16.64
CA ASP A 41 -4.99 -5.46 -17.70
C ASP A 41 -5.08 -4.05 -17.12
N GLU A 42 -4.46 -3.06 -17.78
CA GLU A 42 -4.45 -1.66 -17.34
C GLU A 42 -5.87 -1.08 -17.15
N ASN A 43 -6.86 -1.56 -17.92
CA ASN A 43 -8.25 -1.15 -17.77
C ASN A 43 -8.81 -1.52 -16.39
N VAL A 44 -8.40 -2.66 -15.83
CA VAL A 44 -8.83 -3.08 -14.48
C VAL A 44 -8.33 -2.11 -13.42
N LEU A 45 -7.10 -1.58 -13.56
CA LEU A 45 -6.56 -0.57 -12.65
C LEU A 45 -7.35 0.75 -12.71
N THR A 46 -8.06 0.99 -13.80
CA THR A 46 -8.92 2.17 -14.00
C THR A 46 -10.35 1.94 -13.51
N ASP A 47 -10.88 0.74 -13.72
CA ASP A 47 -12.28 0.43 -13.41
C ASP A 47 -12.49 -0.02 -11.97
N PHE A 48 -11.52 -0.69 -11.35
CA PHE A 48 -11.62 -1.14 -9.96
C PHE A 48 -11.90 0.00 -8.97
N PRO A 49 -11.22 1.17 -9.02
CA PRO A 49 -11.52 2.30 -8.14
C PRO A 49 -12.99 2.75 -8.20
N LYS A 50 -13.60 2.72 -9.38
CA LYS A 50 -15.01 3.11 -9.58
C LYS A 50 -15.94 2.08 -8.94
N TRP A 51 -15.72 0.80 -9.24
CA TRP A 51 -16.48 -0.30 -8.64
C TRP A 51 -16.36 -0.30 -7.11
N TYR A 52 -15.15 -0.07 -6.58
CA TYR A 52 -14.91 0.00 -5.14
C TYR A 52 -15.72 1.14 -4.48
N GLU A 53 -15.79 2.32 -5.12
CA GLU A 53 -16.62 3.43 -4.65
C GLU A 53 -18.11 3.10 -4.67
N GLU A 54 -18.61 2.41 -5.69
CA GLU A 54 -20.00 1.96 -5.77
C GLU A 54 -20.37 0.96 -4.66
N GLN A 55 -19.46 0.04 -4.32
CA GLN A 55 -19.70 -0.98 -3.29
C GLN A 55 -19.58 -0.44 -1.86
N THR A 56 -18.60 0.43 -1.63
CA THR A 56 -18.20 0.84 -0.27
C THR A 56 -18.57 2.27 0.09
N GLY A 57 -18.87 3.12 -0.90
CA GLY A 57 -19.02 4.57 -0.74
C GLY A 57 -17.71 5.30 -0.44
N ARG A 58 -16.56 4.63 -0.58
CA ARG A 58 -15.23 5.18 -0.32
C ARG A 58 -14.39 5.17 -1.59
N LYS A 59 -13.48 6.13 -1.72
CA LYS A 59 -12.52 6.18 -2.83
C LYS A 59 -11.27 5.39 -2.49
N VAL A 60 -10.67 4.81 -3.52
CA VAL A 60 -9.37 4.16 -3.42
C VAL A 60 -8.51 4.52 -4.62
N ARG A 61 -7.23 4.80 -4.38
CA ARG A 61 -6.20 4.98 -5.40
C ARG A 61 -5.30 3.75 -5.39
N ILE A 62 -5.07 3.17 -6.55
CA ILE A 62 -4.15 2.04 -6.68
C ILE A 62 -2.73 2.56 -6.91
N ILE A 63 -1.77 2.04 -6.15
CA ILE A 63 -0.35 2.09 -6.47
C ILE A 63 0.04 0.68 -6.89
N PHE A 64 0.21 0.47 -8.20
CA PHE A 64 0.60 -0.81 -8.75
C PHE A 64 2.11 -0.84 -8.99
N GLN A 65 2.78 -1.82 -8.40
CA GLN A 65 4.19 -2.09 -8.63
C GLN A 65 4.37 -3.49 -9.18
N THR A 66 5.43 -3.67 -9.97
CA THR A 66 5.71 -4.94 -10.62
C THR A 66 7.00 -5.57 -10.12
N PHE A 67 7.02 -6.90 -10.05
CA PHE A 67 8.23 -7.69 -9.85
C PHE A 67 8.38 -8.76 -10.93
N ASP A 68 9.61 -9.21 -11.11
CA ASP A 68 10.04 -10.21 -12.08
C ASP A 68 10.59 -11.49 -11.40
N ILE A 69 10.99 -11.40 -10.14
CA ILE A 69 11.56 -12.51 -9.38
C ILE A 69 10.94 -12.57 -7.98
N ASN A 70 10.36 -13.72 -7.67
CA ASN A 70 9.75 -14.06 -6.38
C ASN A 70 10.66 -13.79 -5.17
N GLU A 71 11.94 -14.18 -5.26
CA GLU A 71 12.92 -14.03 -4.18
C GLU A 71 13.25 -12.56 -3.91
N VAL A 72 13.30 -11.74 -4.96
CA VAL A 72 13.54 -10.30 -4.86
C VAL A 72 12.35 -9.64 -4.17
N MET A 73 11.13 -9.99 -4.59
CA MET A 73 9.89 -9.54 -3.97
C MET A 73 9.84 -9.91 -2.48
N LEU A 74 10.08 -11.18 -2.13
CA LEU A 74 10.03 -11.66 -0.75
C LEU A 74 11.06 -10.91 0.13
N THR A 75 12.28 -10.75 -0.37
CA THR A 75 13.33 -10.01 0.34
C THR A 75 12.91 -8.56 0.60
N LYS A 76 12.21 -7.92 -0.34
CA LYS A 76 11.71 -6.55 -0.20
C LYS A 76 10.67 -6.44 0.92
N ILE A 77 9.71 -7.38 0.97
CA ILE A 77 8.71 -7.46 2.04
C ILE A 77 9.38 -7.70 3.40
N GLU A 78 10.32 -8.64 3.48
CA GLU A 78 11.00 -8.98 4.73
C GLU A 78 11.79 -7.82 5.33
N ARG A 79 12.35 -6.94 4.48
CA ARG A 79 13.07 -5.75 4.94
C ARG A 79 12.15 -4.67 5.51
N GLY A 80 10.87 -4.66 5.13
CA GLY A 80 9.86 -3.74 5.68
C GLY A 80 10.10 -2.25 5.39
N HIS A 81 10.95 -1.91 4.41
CA HIS A 81 11.17 -0.52 4.00
C HIS A 81 9.98 0.07 3.22
N GLU A 82 9.19 -0.80 2.60
CA GLU A 82 7.98 -0.45 1.86
C GLU A 82 6.88 -1.42 2.28
N ASP A 83 5.67 -0.91 2.40
CA ASP A 83 4.47 -1.67 2.74
C ASP A 83 3.65 -1.98 1.49
N TYR A 84 3.04 -3.17 1.48
CA TYR A 84 2.14 -3.64 0.44
C TYR A 84 0.88 -4.21 1.08
N ASP A 85 -0.27 -3.90 0.49
CA ASP A 85 -1.56 -4.41 0.97
C ASP A 85 -1.88 -5.76 0.33
N VAL A 86 -1.55 -5.92 -0.95
CA VAL A 86 -1.82 -7.13 -1.74
C VAL A 86 -0.59 -7.51 -2.54
N VAL A 87 -0.24 -8.78 -2.49
CA VAL A 87 0.89 -9.35 -3.24
C VAL A 87 0.42 -10.64 -3.92
N CYS A 88 0.86 -10.87 -5.16
CA CYS A 88 0.48 -12.07 -5.92
C CYS A 88 1.71 -12.90 -6.32
N PRO A 89 2.33 -13.63 -5.38
CA PRO A 89 3.51 -14.43 -5.66
C PRO A 89 3.15 -15.86 -6.08
N SER A 90 4.15 -16.65 -6.49
CA SER A 90 3.96 -18.08 -6.73
C SER A 90 3.67 -18.85 -5.44
N GLU A 91 3.02 -20.01 -5.57
CA GLU A 91 2.54 -20.84 -4.44
C GLU A 91 3.61 -21.13 -3.37
N TYR A 92 4.82 -21.53 -3.78
CA TYR A 92 5.89 -21.84 -2.83
C TYR A 92 6.35 -20.62 -2.01
N ILE A 93 6.17 -19.41 -2.53
CA ILE A 93 6.45 -18.18 -1.78
C ILE A 93 5.35 -17.89 -0.78
N ILE A 94 4.08 -18.13 -1.14
CA ILE A 94 2.95 -18.02 -0.18
C ILE A 94 3.23 -18.93 1.02
N GLU A 95 3.66 -20.17 0.78
CA GLU A 95 4.03 -21.11 1.85
C GLU A 95 5.16 -20.56 2.74
N ARG A 96 6.21 -19.98 2.12
CA ARG A 96 7.30 -19.36 2.88
C ARG A 96 6.84 -18.16 3.70
N MET A 97 5.95 -17.33 3.14
CA MET A 97 5.38 -16.16 3.82
C MET A 97 4.49 -16.58 5.00
N LEU A 98 3.72 -17.66 4.87
CA LEU A 98 2.96 -18.27 5.98
C LEU A 98 3.90 -18.68 7.12
N ARG A 99 4.95 -19.44 6.82
CA ARG A 99 5.92 -19.90 7.85
C ARG A 99 6.65 -18.74 8.55
N LYS A 100 6.76 -17.60 7.88
CA LYS A 100 7.40 -16.38 8.40
C LYS A 100 6.42 -15.41 9.06
N ASN A 101 5.13 -15.74 9.16
CA ASN A 101 4.08 -14.86 9.70
C ASN A 101 4.00 -13.49 8.99
N LEU A 102 4.20 -13.49 7.66
CA LEU A 102 4.13 -12.27 6.84
C LEU A 102 2.73 -12.02 6.25
N LEU A 103 1.76 -12.89 6.53
CA LEU A 103 0.42 -12.84 5.95
C LEU A 103 -0.64 -12.69 7.04
N LEU A 104 -1.69 -11.94 6.70
CA LEU A 104 -2.88 -11.81 7.52
C LEU A 104 -3.93 -12.85 7.09
N PRO A 105 -4.81 -13.30 8.02
CA PRO A 105 -5.97 -14.09 7.64
C PRO A 105 -6.87 -13.29 6.69
N ILE A 106 -7.44 -13.97 5.70
CA ILE A 106 -8.32 -13.35 4.72
C ILE A 106 -9.73 -13.22 5.30
N ASP A 107 -10.31 -12.02 5.20
CA ASP A 107 -11.75 -11.83 5.31
C ASP A 107 -12.41 -12.12 3.95
N THR A 108 -13.38 -13.02 3.98
CA THR A 108 -14.02 -13.57 2.77
C THR A 108 -15.29 -12.85 2.38
N CYS A 109 -15.74 -11.88 3.20
CA CYS A 109 -16.91 -11.05 2.95
C CYS A 109 -16.44 -9.62 2.73
N PHE A 110 -16.88 -8.97 1.64
CA PHE A 110 -16.43 -7.59 1.33
C PHE A 110 -17.60 -6.65 1.08
N GLY A 111 -17.83 -5.66 1.95
CA GLY A 111 -18.94 -4.72 1.77
C GLY A 111 -20.29 -5.43 1.67
N LYS A 112 -20.98 -5.30 0.52
CA LYS A 112 -22.31 -5.89 0.27
C LYS A 112 -22.29 -7.24 -0.46
N THR A 113 -21.12 -7.81 -0.65
CA THR A 113 -20.90 -8.96 -1.54
C THR A 113 -20.94 -10.30 -0.78
N PRO A 114 -21.28 -11.41 -1.46
CA PRO A 114 -21.29 -12.75 -0.87
C PRO A 114 -19.86 -13.31 -0.65
N ASN A 115 -19.77 -14.43 0.06
CA ASN A 115 -18.49 -15.08 0.35
C ASN A 115 -17.79 -15.60 -0.94
N TYR A 116 -16.55 -15.14 -1.16
CA TYR A 116 -15.81 -15.37 -2.41
C TYR A 116 -15.03 -16.68 -2.49
N ILE A 117 -14.93 -17.47 -1.41
CA ILE A 117 -14.21 -18.75 -1.43
C ILE A 117 -14.82 -19.75 -2.43
N ARG A 118 -16.08 -19.56 -2.83
CA ARG A 118 -16.77 -20.44 -3.78
C ARG A 118 -16.60 -20.06 -5.26
N ASN A 119 -15.59 -19.25 -5.60
CA ASN A 119 -15.38 -18.73 -6.97
C ASN A 119 -16.60 -17.98 -7.54
N ILE A 120 -17.43 -17.41 -6.66
CA ILE A 120 -18.52 -16.53 -7.09
C ILE A 120 -17.93 -15.13 -7.02
N SER A 121 -17.43 -14.62 -8.15
CA SER A 121 -17.08 -13.19 -8.28
C SER A 121 -18.32 -12.35 -7.96
N PRO A 122 -18.18 -11.20 -7.28
CA PRO A 122 -19.27 -10.23 -7.18
C PRO A 122 -19.64 -9.68 -8.56
#